data_AF-A0A525VFJ4-F1
#
_entry.id   AF-A0A525VFJ4-F1
#
_cell.length_a   1.000
_cell.length_b   1.000
_cell.length_c   1.000
_cell.angle_alpha   90.00
_cell.angle_beta   90.00
_cell.angle_gamma   90.00
#
_symmetry.space_group_name_H-M   'P 1'
#
loop_
_entity.id
_entity.type
_entity.pdbx_description
1 polymer ?
#
loop_
_entity_poly.entity_id
_entity_poly.type
_entity_poly.pdbx_seq_one_letter_code
_entity_poly.pdbx_strand_id
1 'polypeptide(L)'
;MNPSFLGDSYDLVKRFFCFELRDLGYKVVADPMFTGEWKGRERDFFSLIGITMDATVSLPSARTALFVDPDTGVRYKSSPKHVSFDQLAQEASRHALVFSFDQSFSRQAKPVEAMKRKLSALTDRSCYAMYYDSHARFLFISKQGKILRELRAHFVALGLPTERFLEGDAES
;
A
#
# COMPACT_ATOMS: atom_id res chain seq x y z
N MET A 1 -8.91 9.99 -0.82
CA MET A 1 -9.86 9.27 0.03
C MET A 1 -10.99 10.23 0.33
N ASN A 2 -12.17 9.95 -0.21
CA ASN A 2 -13.37 10.75 -0.01
C ASN A 2 -14.13 10.24 1.25
N PRO A 3 -14.49 11.13 2.19
CA PRO A 3 -15.09 10.72 3.47
C PRO A 3 -16.45 10.03 3.33
N SER A 4 -17.11 10.12 2.17
CA SER A 4 -18.34 9.36 1.88
C SER A 4 -18.16 7.85 1.89
N PHE A 5 -16.91 7.37 1.76
CA PHE A 5 -16.57 5.94 1.76
C PHE A 5 -15.98 5.45 3.08
N LEU A 6 -15.84 6.32 4.08
CA LEU A 6 -15.29 5.95 5.38
C LEU A 6 -16.12 4.85 6.04
N GLY A 7 -15.47 3.73 6.37
CA GLY A 7 -16.10 2.56 6.98
C GLY A 7 -16.61 1.52 5.98
N ASP A 8 -16.27 1.64 4.70
CA ASP A 8 -16.61 0.64 3.70
C ASP A 8 -15.76 -0.65 3.83
N SER A 9 -16.02 -1.62 2.95
CA SER A 9 -15.29 -2.88 2.93
C SER A 9 -13.80 -2.71 2.61
N TYR A 10 -13.40 -1.65 1.87
CA TYR A 10 -11.99 -1.41 1.56
C TYR A 10 -11.23 -0.99 2.81
N ASP A 11 -11.83 -0.18 3.69
CA ASP A 11 -11.20 0.21 4.95
C ASP A 11 -10.94 -0.97 5.89
N LEU A 12 -11.78 -2.01 5.86
CA LEU A 12 -11.51 -3.26 6.60
C LEU A 12 -10.28 -4.00 6.04
N VAL A 13 -10.06 -3.97 4.73
CA VAL A 13 -8.86 -4.55 4.12
C VAL A 13 -7.62 -3.71 4.43
N LYS A 14 -7.73 -2.37 4.41
CA LYS A 14 -6.64 -1.47 4.84
C LYS A 14 -6.25 -1.78 6.29
N ARG A 15 -7.25 -1.92 7.16
CA ARG A 15 -7.07 -2.31 8.56
C ARG A 15 -6.31 -3.63 8.66
N PHE A 16 -6.77 -4.68 7.96
CA PHE A 16 -6.10 -5.98 7.95
C PHE A 16 -4.59 -5.84 7.66
N PHE A 17 -4.21 -5.21 6.55
CA PHE A 17 -2.79 -5.06 6.21
C PHE A 17 -2.00 -4.23 7.25
N CYS A 18 -2.59 -3.18 7.81
CA CYS A 18 -1.95 -2.39 8.87
C CYS A 18 -1.77 -3.20 10.17
N PHE A 19 -2.70 -4.10 10.49
CA PHE A 19 -2.57 -5.00 11.64
C PHE A 19 -1.47 -6.05 11.41
N GLU A 20 -1.48 -6.74 10.27
CA GLU A 20 -0.48 -7.78 9.96
C GLU A 20 0.94 -7.23 9.90
N LEU A 21 1.14 -6.03 9.35
CA LEU A 21 2.46 -5.41 9.33
C LEU A 21 2.96 -5.06 10.73
N ARG A 22 2.06 -4.65 11.64
CA ARG A 22 2.45 -4.41 13.04
C ARG A 22 2.80 -5.70 13.78
N ASP A 23 2.08 -6.78 13.51
CA ASP A 23 2.38 -8.11 14.07
C ASP A 23 3.78 -8.59 13.63
N LEU A 24 4.15 -8.29 12.39
CA LEU A 24 5.51 -8.47 11.86
C LEU A 24 6.57 -7.49 12.43
N GLY A 25 6.20 -6.64 13.38
CA GLY A 25 7.10 -5.69 14.04
C GLY A 25 7.34 -4.39 13.28
N TYR A 26 6.54 -4.07 12.25
CA TYR A 26 6.65 -2.78 11.58
C TYR A 26 5.99 -1.67 12.38
N LYS A 27 6.64 -0.50 12.40
CA LYS A 27 5.95 0.77 12.71
C LYS A 27 5.22 1.23 11.45
N VAL A 28 3.90 1.01 11.42
CA VAL A 28 3.05 1.45 10.30
C VAL A 28 2.70 2.92 10.47
N VAL A 29 2.98 3.72 9.43
CA VAL A 29 2.62 5.14 9.32
C VAL A 29 1.71 5.27 8.10
N ALA A 30 0.72 6.16 8.13
CA ALA A 30 -0.14 6.41 6.98
C ALA A 30 -0.03 7.84 6.47
N ASP A 31 -0.06 7.97 5.14
CA ASP A 31 -0.17 9.20 4.38
C ASP A 31 -1.41 9.13 3.46
N PRO A 32 -2.61 9.35 4.01
CA PRO A 32 -3.83 9.35 3.22
C PRO A 32 -3.94 10.64 2.40
N MET A 33 -4.22 10.48 1.10
CA MET A 33 -4.51 11.63 0.22
C MET A 33 -5.98 12.01 0.38
N PHE A 34 -6.29 12.73 1.44
CA PHE A 34 -7.65 13.18 1.73
C PHE A 34 -8.20 14.09 0.62
N THR A 35 -9.37 13.75 0.11
CA THR A 35 -10.10 14.53 -0.89
C THR A 35 -11.51 14.80 -0.39
N GLY A 36 -12.09 15.93 -0.80
CA GLY A 36 -13.39 16.38 -0.29
C GLY A 36 -13.31 16.99 1.12
N GLU A 37 -14.48 17.24 1.72
CA GLU A 37 -14.58 17.90 3.03
C GLU A 37 -14.68 16.88 4.16
N TRP A 38 -13.56 16.69 4.88
CA TRP A 38 -13.46 15.71 5.96
C TRP A 38 -14.02 16.18 7.31
N LYS A 39 -14.16 17.50 7.51
CA LYS A 39 -14.80 18.10 8.70
C LYS A 39 -14.26 17.56 10.04
N GLY A 40 -12.97 17.23 10.13
CA GLY A 40 -12.33 16.72 11.35
C GLY A 40 -12.40 15.21 11.55
N ARG A 41 -12.97 14.45 10.60
CA ARG A 41 -13.10 12.98 10.67
C ARG A 41 -11.83 12.22 10.25
N GLU A 42 -10.73 12.91 9.99
CA GLU A 42 -9.45 12.30 9.64
C GLU A 42 -8.98 11.34 10.76
N ARG A 43 -9.23 11.73 12.02
CA ARG A 43 -8.92 10.87 13.19
C ARG A 43 -9.74 9.59 13.22
N ASP A 44 -11.00 9.63 12.77
CA ASP A 44 -11.85 8.44 12.67
C ASP A 44 -11.23 7.44 11.70
N PHE A 45 -10.71 7.92 10.56
CA PHE A 45 -10.04 7.07 9.57
C PHE A 45 -8.78 6.41 10.15
N PHE A 46 -7.88 7.18 10.77
CA PHE A 46 -6.69 6.62 11.40
C PHE A 46 -7.03 5.57 12.46
N SER A 47 -8.02 5.86 13.32
CA SER A 47 -8.52 4.91 14.32
C SER A 47 -9.08 3.63 13.69
N LEU A 48 -9.86 3.76 12.61
CA LEU A 48 -10.47 2.64 11.90
C LEU A 48 -9.43 1.67 11.33
N ILE A 49 -8.39 2.19 10.66
CA ILE A 49 -7.31 1.36 10.11
C ILE A 49 -6.29 0.95 11.19
N GLY A 50 -6.49 1.40 12.43
CA GLY A 50 -5.69 1.01 13.59
C GLY A 50 -4.34 1.71 13.67
N ILE A 51 -4.16 2.87 13.04
CA ILE A 51 -2.92 3.65 13.11
C ILE A 51 -3.06 4.72 14.18
N THR A 52 -2.25 4.64 15.23
CA THR A 52 -2.20 5.65 16.28
C THR A 52 -1.29 6.80 15.82
N MET A 53 -1.76 8.04 15.89
CA MET A 53 -0.97 9.22 15.54
C MET A 53 0.14 9.55 16.55
N ASP A 54 0.40 8.66 17.52
CA ASP A 54 1.33 8.93 18.62
C ASP A 54 2.79 8.95 18.16
N ALA A 55 3.39 10.12 18.28
CA ALA A 55 4.79 10.42 17.98
C ALA A 55 5.78 9.82 19.01
N THR A 56 5.29 9.18 20.08
CA THR A 56 6.10 8.88 21.29
C THR A 56 6.70 7.48 21.35
N VAL A 57 6.39 6.59 20.40
CA VAL A 57 7.08 5.28 20.33
C VAL A 57 8.36 5.44 19.50
N SER A 58 9.42 5.87 20.18
CA SER A 58 10.80 5.69 19.74
C SER A 58 11.15 4.22 19.93
N LEU A 59 10.98 3.42 18.88
CA LEU A 59 11.69 2.15 18.77
C LEU A 59 12.97 2.47 17.99
N PRO A 60 14.16 2.44 18.63
CA PRO A 60 15.42 2.79 17.99
C PRO A 60 15.80 1.90 16.80
N SER A 61 15.03 0.84 16.52
CA SER A 61 15.28 -0.20 15.51
C SER A 61 14.05 -0.60 14.67
N ALA A 62 12.89 0.05 14.80
CA ALA A 62 11.68 -0.42 14.11
C ALA A 62 11.76 -0.20 12.60
N ARG A 63 11.62 -1.28 11.82
CA ARG A 63 11.36 -1.19 10.37
C ARG A 63 10.05 -0.43 10.19
N THR A 64 10.07 0.66 9.43
CA THR A 64 8.84 1.42 9.15
C THR A 64 8.16 0.92 7.88
N ALA A 65 6.84 0.85 7.91
CA ALA A 65 6.01 0.65 6.71
C ALA A 65 5.14 1.89 6.47
N LEU A 66 5.22 2.47 5.28
CA LEU A 66 4.35 3.59 4.90
C LEU A 66 3.13 3.07 4.12
N PHE A 67 1.94 3.38 4.62
CA PHE A 67 0.69 3.21 3.90
C PHE A 67 0.32 4.50 3.18
N VAL A 68 0.21 4.47 1.85
CA VAL A 68 -0.29 5.58 1.04
C VAL A 68 -1.72 5.27 0.60
N ASP A 69 -2.67 6.14 0.91
CA ASP A 69 -4.09 5.94 0.56
C ASP A 69 -4.57 7.00 -0.45
N PRO A 70 -4.23 6.85 -1.75
CA PRO A 70 -4.69 7.76 -2.78
C PRO A 70 -6.22 7.65 -2.95
N ASP A 71 -6.86 8.75 -3.36
CA ASP A 71 -8.31 8.73 -3.66
C ASP A 71 -8.69 7.80 -4.81
N THR A 72 -7.81 7.65 -5.80
CA THR A 72 -8.06 6.82 -6.98
C THR A 72 -6.98 5.76 -7.16
N GLY A 73 -5.70 6.08 -6.98
CA GLY A 73 -4.67 5.04 -7.09
C GLY A 73 -3.32 5.55 -7.56
N VAL A 74 -2.58 4.65 -8.19
CA VAL A 74 -1.18 4.88 -8.58
C VAL A 74 -1.07 5.10 -10.09
N ARG A 75 -0.26 6.08 -10.53
CA ARG A 75 -0.01 6.33 -11.96
C ARG A 75 1.37 6.96 -12.20
N TYR A 76 1.69 7.33 -13.45
CA TYR A 76 2.98 7.97 -13.78
C TYR A 76 3.16 9.38 -13.22
N LYS A 77 2.10 10.20 -13.24
CA LYS A 77 2.15 11.60 -12.78
C LYS A 77 1.33 11.78 -11.51
N SER A 78 1.77 12.59 -10.58
CA SER A 78 0.98 12.89 -9.38
C SER A 78 -0.29 13.69 -9.73
N SER A 79 -1.27 13.66 -8.83
CA SER A 79 -2.43 14.58 -8.79
C SER A 79 -3.05 14.51 -7.40
N PRO A 80 -4.01 15.39 -7.05
CA PRO A 80 -4.70 15.29 -5.77
C PRO A 80 -5.35 13.93 -5.48
N LYS A 81 -5.60 13.11 -6.52
CA LYS A 81 -6.22 11.79 -6.40
C LYS A 81 -5.28 10.61 -6.65
N HIS A 82 -4.05 10.88 -7.08
CA HIS A 82 -3.11 9.82 -7.47
C HIS A 82 -1.70 10.11 -6.99
N VAL A 83 -1.06 9.08 -6.44
CA VAL A 83 0.36 9.07 -6.14
C VAL A 83 1.15 8.59 -7.37
N SER A 84 2.33 9.16 -7.61
CA SER A 84 3.20 8.77 -8.72
C SER A 84 4.12 7.58 -8.39
N PHE A 85 4.59 6.86 -9.41
CA PHE A 85 5.64 5.86 -9.23
C PHE A 85 6.94 6.45 -8.67
N ASP A 86 7.31 7.67 -9.08
CA ASP A 86 8.51 8.35 -8.57
C ASP A 86 8.38 8.66 -7.07
N GLN A 87 7.22 9.13 -6.62
CA GLN A 87 6.94 9.38 -5.20
C GLN A 87 7.02 8.07 -4.39
N LEU A 88 6.39 7.00 -4.87
CA LEU A 88 6.43 5.70 -4.20
C LEU A 88 7.86 5.13 -4.13
N ALA A 89 8.65 5.27 -5.19
CA ALA A 89 10.04 4.82 -5.22
C ALA A 89 10.94 5.66 -4.27
N GLN A 90 10.67 6.96 -4.15
CA GLN A 90 11.33 7.83 -3.19
C GLN A 90 11.03 7.40 -1.75
N GLU A 91 9.76 7.17 -1.42
CA GLU A 91 9.37 6.70 -0.08
C GLU A 91 9.90 5.30 0.23
N ALA A 92 10.00 4.42 -0.77
CA ALA A 92 10.64 3.10 -0.60
C ALA A 92 12.13 3.19 -0.26
N SER A 93 12.77 4.33 -0.50
CA SER A 93 14.16 4.58 -0.09
C SER A 93 14.27 5.02 1.38
N ARG A 94 13.15 5.43 1.98
CA ARG A 94 13.05 5.95 3.36
C ARG A 94 12.42 4.94 4.32
N HIS A 95 11.59 4.05 3.78
CA HIS A 95 10.87 3.04 4.53
C HIS A 95 11.25 1.64 4.06
N ALA A 96 11.24 0.67 4.98
CA ALA A 96 11.52 -0.73 4.64
C ALA A 96 10.45 -1.30 3.69
N LEU A 97 9.21 -0.83 3.82
CA LEU A 97 8.08 -1.17 2.97
C LEU A 97 7.24 0.08 2.71
N VAL A 98 6.75 0.23 1.49
CA VAL A 98 5.66 1.14 1.14
C VAL A 98 4.55 0.29 0.57
N PHE A 99 3.30 0.57 0.95
CA PHE A 99 2.16 -0.05 0.32
C PHE A 99 1.06 0.96 0.05
N SER A 100 0.33 0.76 -1.04
CA SER A 100 -0.68 1.70 -1.53
C SER A 100 -1.96 0.97 -1.89
N PHE A 101 -3.09 1.55 -1.51
CA PHE A 101 -4.38 1.15 -2.07
C PHE A 101 -4.47 1.67 -3.52
N ASP A 102 -5.01 0.88 -4.44
CA ASP A 102 -5.06 1.25 -5.85
C ASP A 102 -6.38 0.88 -6.52
N GLN A 103 -7.25 1.87 -6.71
CA GLN A 103 -8.56 1.72 -7.33
C GLN A 103 -8.55 2.03 -8.84
N SER A 104 -7.38 2.22 -9.46
CA SER A 104 -7.27 2.65 -10.87
C SER A 104 -7.83 1.65 -11.90
N PHE A 105 -8.36 0.51 -11.44
CA PHE A 105 -8.80 -0.61 -12.25
C PHE A 105 -10.32 -0.66 -12.43
N SER A 106 -11.09 0.20 -11.73
CA SER A 106 -12.52 0.31 -11.97
C SER A 106 -12.73 0.72 -13.43
N ARG A 107 -13.28 -0.17 -14.27
CA ARG A 107 -13.52 -0.02 -15.73
C ARG A 107 -12.39 -0.45 -16.67
N GLN A 108 -11.30 -1.05 -16.18
CA GLN A 108 -10.28 -1.61 -17.09
C GLN A 108 -10.66 -3.03 -17.53
N ALA A 109 -10.72 -3.25 -18.85
CA ALA A 109 -11.03 -4.57 -19.42
C ALA A 109 -9.96 -5.64 -19.11
N LYS A 110 -8.73 -5.21 -18.81
CA LYS A 110 -7.57 -6.08 -18.58
C LYS A 110 -6.75 -5.63 -17.36
N PRO A 111 -7.28 -5.82 -16.14
CA PRO A 111 -6.64 -5.32 -14.92
C PRO A 111 -5.26 -5.94 -14.68
N VAL A 112 -5.07 -7.22 -15.02
CA VAL A 112 -3.78 -7.92 -14.89
C VAL A 112 -2.68 -7.28 -15.75
N GLU A 113 -2.96 -6.99 -17.02
CA GLU A 113 -1.99 -6.32 -17.89
C GLU A 113 -1.64 -4.91 -17.39
N ALA A 114 -2.62 -4.20 -16.83
CA ALA A 114 -2.39 -2.90 -16.22
C ALA A 114 -1.51 -3.00 -14.97
N MET A 115 -1.76 -3.97 -14.08
CA MET A 115 -0.91 -4.22 -12.91
C MET A 115 0.52 -4.54 -13.34
N LYS A 116 0.72 -5.41 -14.35
CA LYS A 116 2.05 -5.73 -14.91
C LYS A 116 2.80 -4.49 -15.39
N ARG A 117 2.13 -3.57 -16.09
CA ARG A 117 2.74 -2.29 -16.51
C ARG A 117 3.16 -1.43 -15.31
N LYS A 118 2.35 -1.39 -14.25
CA LYS A 118 2.69 -0.66 -13.01
C LYS A 118 3.87 -1.29 -12.28
N LEU A 119 3.93 -2.62 -12.23
CA LEU A 119 5.06 -3.37 -11.66
C LEU A 119 6.35 -3.07 -12.43
N SER A 120 6.33 -3.16 -13.77
CA SER A 120 7.47 -2.79 -14.62
C SER A 120 7.93 -1.35 -14.38
N ALA A 121 7.01 -0.40 -14.27
CA ALA A 121 7.37 1.00 -13.99
C ALA A 121 8.11 1.18 -12.65
N LEU A 122 7.85 0.33 -11.66
CA LEU A 122 8.56 0.36 -10.37
C LEU A 122 9.90 -0.37 -10.44
N THR A 123 9.98 -1.46 -11.22
CA THR A 123 11.25 -2.13 -11.53
C THR A 123 12.22 -1.16 -12.21
N ASP A 124 11.76 -0.36 -13.18
CA ASP A 124 12.54 0.70 -13.85
C ASP A 124 13.09 1.75 -12.86
N ARG A 125 12.52 1.82 -11.66
CA ARG A 125 12.92 2.71 -10.55
C ARG A 125 13.69 1.98 -9.46
N SER A 126 14.25 0.82 -9.79
CA SER A 126 15.02 -0.05 -8.90
C SER A 126 14.23 -0.39 -7.63
N CYS A 127 12.95 -0.71 -7.78
CA CYS A 127 12.11 -1.19 -6.69
C CYS A 127 11.64 -2.61 -7.00
N TYR A 128 11.58 -3.44 -5.97
CA TYR A 128 10.78 -4.65 -6.00
C TYR A 128 9.33 -4.26 -5.72
N ALA A 129 8.40 -4.86 -6.45
CA ALA A 129 6.98 -4.58 -6.29
C ALA A 129 6.14 -5.84 -6.43
N MET A 130 5.03 -5.87 -5.69
CA MET A 130 4.05 -6.96 -5.69
C MET A 130 2.64 -6.39 -5.54
N TYR A 131 1.69 -6.85 -6.35
CA TYR A 131 0.27 -6.63 -6.12
C TYR A 131 -0.36 -7.77 -5.34
N TYR A 132 -1.31 -7.43 -4.47
CA TYR A 132 -2.38 -8.31 -4.05
C TYR A 132 -3.66 -7.96 -4.84
N ASP A 133 -4.09 -8.85 -5.73
CA ASP A 133 -5.24 -8.67 -6.63
C ASP A 133 -6.53 -9.26 -6.05
N SER A 134 -7.21 -8.43 -5.27
CA SER A 134 -8.58 -8.71 -4.82
C SER A 134 -9.54 -7.63 -5.31
N HIS A 135 -10.78 -7.62 -4.79
CA HIS A 135 -11.66 -6.47 -4.98
C HIS A 135 -11.00 -5.18 -4.44
N ALA A 136 -10.24 -5.30 -3.35
CA ALA A 136 -9.37 -4.27 -2.80
C ALA A 136 -7.92 -4.52 -3.23
N ARG A 137 -7.42 -3.77 -4.23
CA ARG A 137 -6.07 -3.98 -4.76
C ARG A 137 -5.04 -3.18 -3.99
N PHE A 138 -3.98 -3.86 -3.57
CA PHE A 138 -2.86 -3.24 -2.87
C PHE A 138 -1.56 -3.51 -3.61
N LEU A 139 -0.79 -2.44 -3.77
CA LEU A 139 0.56 -2.46 -4.30
C LEU A 139 1.53 -2.38 -3.13
N PHE A 140 2.45 -3.33 -3.03
CA PHE A 140 3.54 -3.38 -2.06
C PHE A 140 4.87 -3.14 -2.75
N ILE A 141 5.76 -2.36 -2.14
CA ILE A 141 6.98 -1.85 -2.75
C ILE A 141 8.09 -1.85 -1.71
N SER A 142 9.28 -2.31 -2.10
CA SER A 142 10.47 -2.22 -1.27
C SER A 142 11.73 -2.08 -2.14
N LYS A 143 12.79 -1.51 -1.57
CA LYS A 143 14.14 -1.59 -2.15
C LYS A 143 14.80 -2.96 -1.95
N GLN A 144 14.20 -3.84 -1.16
CA GLN A 144 14.75 -5.17 -0.87
C GLN A 144 13.74 -6.26 -1.23
N GLY A 145 14.05 -7.07 -2.24
CA GLY A 145 13.17 -8.18 -2.67
C GLY A 145 12.95 -9.23 -1.58
N LYS A 146 13.89 -9.39 -0.65
CA LYS A 146 13.73 -10.24 0.53
C LYS A 146 12.53 -9.83 1.39
N ILE A 147 12.29 -8.53 1.58
CA ILE A 147 11.16 -8.03 2.37
C ILE A 147 9.82 -8.43 1.74
N LEU A 148 9.68 -8.28 0.41
CA LEU A 148 8.43 -8.67 -0.26
C LEU A 148 8.21 -10.19 -0.25
N ARG A 149 9.27 -11.00 -0.37
CA ARG A 149 9.18 -12.46 -0.25
C ARG A 149 8.75 -12.90 1.16
N GLU A 150 9.33 -12.30 2.21
CA GLU A 150 8.94 -12.54 3.61
C GLU A 150 7.47 -12.15 3.83
N LEU A 151 7.07 -10.96 3.36
CA LEU A 151 5.70 -10.47 3.48
C LEU A 151 4.69 -11.39 2.77
N ARG A 152 5.01 -11.83 1.55
CA ARG A 152 4.16 -12.78 0.80
C ARG A 152 4.04 -14.11 1.54
N ALA A 153 5.14 -14.66 2.04
CA ALA A 153 5.13 -15.90 2.80
C ALA A 153 4.23 -15.79 4.05
N HIS A 154 4.31 -14.65 4.77
CA HIS A 154 3.41 -14.35 5.89
C HIS A 154 1.94 -14.34 5.45
N PHE A 155 1.59 -13.58 4.42
CA PHE A 155 0.22 -13.51 3.95
C PHE A 155 -0.34 -14.85 3.48
N VAL A 156 0.48 -15.67 2.81
CA VAL A 156 0.08 -17.03 2.42
C VAL A 156 -0.12 -17.92 3.65
N ALA A 157 0.71 -17.79 4.69
CA ALA A 157 0.55 -18.53 5.94
C ALA A 157 -0.74 -18.16 6.70
N LEU A 158 -1.24 -16.93 6.53
CA LEU A 158 -2.56 -16.50 7.03
C LEU A 158 -3.73 -17.02 6.18
N GLY A 159 -3.46 -17.70 5.06
CA GLY A 159 -4.46 -18.26 4.17
C GLY A 159 -4.85 -17.38 2.99
N LEU A 160 -4.12 -16.29 2.70
CA LEU A 160 -4.36 -15.54 1.46
C LEU A 160 -3.95 -16.42 0.25
N PRO A 161 -4.80 -16.55 -0.79
CA PRO A 161 -4.50 -17.43 -1.91
C PRO A 161 -3.30 -16.96 -2.72
N THR A 162 -2.38 -17.87 -3.03
CA THR A 162 -1.13 -17.58 -3.74
C THR A 162 -1.37 -16.93 -5.11
N GLU A 163 -2.42 -17.33 -5.82
CA GLU A 163 -2.81 -16.83 -7.13
C GLU A 163 -3.27 -15.36 -7.12
N ARG A 164 -3.50 -14.78 -5.93
CA ARG A 164 -3.83 -13.37 -5.76
C ARG A 164 -2.60 -12.47 -5.78
N PHE A 165 -1.38 -13.03 -5.75
CA PHE A 165 -0.16 -12.23 -5.77
C PHE A 165 0.41 -12.14 -7.19
N LEU A 166 0.64 -10.91 -7.66
CA LEU A 166 1.34 -10.64 -8.92
C LEU A 166 2.64 -9.90 -8.62
N GLU A 167 3.76 -10.42 -9.10
CA GLU A 167 5.08 -9.85 -8.87
C GLU A 167 5.66 -9.30 -10.19
N GLY A 168 6.53 -8.29 -10.09
CA GLY A 168 7.35 -7.88 -11.21
C GLY A 168 8.39 -8.96 -11.51
N ASP A 169 8.80 -9.09 -12.77
CA ASP A 169 9.89 -10.00 -13.14
C ASP A 169 11.16 -9.55 -12.39
N ALA A 170 11.58 -10.33 -11.40
CA ALA A 170 12.87 -10.13 -10.76
C ALA A 170 13.94 -10.63 -11.73
N GLU A 171 14.84 -9.75 -12.16
CA GLU A 171 16.06 -10.20 -12.84
C GLU A 171 16.72 -11.27 -11.95
N SER A 172 16.89 -12.45 -12.55
CA SER A 172 17.40 -13.67 -11.94
C SER A 172 18.91 -13.60 -11.72
#